data_AF-A0A645DAF9-F1
#
_entry.id   AF-A0A645DAF9-F1
#
_cell.length_a   1.000
_cell.length_b   1.000
_cell.length_c   1.000
_cell.angle_alpha   90.00
_cell.angle_beta   90.00
_cell.angle_gamma   90.00
#
_symmetry.space_group_name_H-M   'P 1'
#
loop_
_entity.id
_entity.type
_entity.pdbx_description
1 polymer ?
#
loop_
_entity_poly.entity_id
_entity_poly.type
_entity_poly.pdbx_seq_one_letter_code
_entity_poly.pdbx_strand_id
1 'polypeptide(L)'
;MRDCDENLAVVTSWLEAHPDTEFVFFLSPYSILYWDKMQRLGETESVFSLLRRTAETLLPYENADLQCFLTDTDTICDLENYADHIHVAGRVTYAMSQAMPGDEYRLTEENYRERLDALHAFVVNYDYEKIFA
;
A
#
# COMPACT_ATOMS: atom_id res chain seq x y z
N MET A 1 -6.37 -6.02 14.49
CA MET A 1 -7.52 -6.26 13.59
C MET A 1 -8.74 -5.44 13.94
N ARG A 2 -9.25 -5.45 15.19
CA ARG A 2 -10.44 -4.66 15.58
C ARG A 2 -10.44 -3.21 15.06
N ASP A 3 -9.40 -2.45 15.33
CA ASP A 3 -9.36 -1.03 14.94
C ASP A 3 -9.32 -0.84 13.41
N CYS A 4 -8.76 -1.82 12.67
CA CYS A 4 -8.81 -1.84 11.21
C CYS A 4 -10.24 -2.09 10.71
N ASP A 5 -10.95 -3.04 11.31
CA ASP A 5 -12.34 -3.33 10.97
C ASP A 5 -13.27 -2.14 11.29
N GLU A 6 -13.07 -1.46 12.43
CA GLU A 6 -13.83 -0.26 12.81
C GLU A 6 -13.61 0.89 11.81
N ASN A 7 -12.36 1.12 11.39
CA ASN A 7 -12.06 2.15 10.38
C ASN A 7 -12.63 1.78 9.00
N LEU A 8 -12.53 0.51 8.59
CA LEU A 8 -13.08 0.05 7.33
C LEU A 8 -14.60 0.18 7.30
N ALA A 9 -15.29 -0.08 8.42
CA ALA A 9 -16.74 0.12 8.51
C ALA A 9 -17.15 1.59 8.28
N VAL A 10 -16.33 2.55 8.71
CA VAL A 10 -16.55 3.97 8.39
C VAL A 10 -16.38 4.21 6.89
N VAL A 11 -15.30 3.70 6.30
CA VAL A 11 -15.01 3.87 4.86
C VAL A 11 -16.11 3.25 3.99
N THR A 12 -16.51 2.00 4.26
CA THR A 12 -17.55 1.31 3.48
C THR A 12 -18.91 1.97 3.64
N SER A 13 -19.21 2.59 4.79
CA SER A 13 -20.44 3.37 4.95
C SER A 13 -20.53 4.56 3.98
N TRP A 14 -19.40 5.15 3.59
CA TRP A 14 -19.36 6.20 2.56
C TRP A 14 -19.56 5.63 1.17
N LEU A 15 -18.95 4.49 0.85
CA LEU A 15 -19.14 3.80 -0.43
C LEU A 15 -20.61 3.45 -0.66
N GLU A 16 -21.29 2.94 0.37
CA GLU A 16 -22.70 2.53 0.32
C GLU A 16 -23.65 3.74 0.26
N ALA A 17 -23.34 4.82 0.98
CA ALA A 17 -24.17 6.02 0.99
C ALA A 17 -24.06 6.85 -0.30
N HIS A 18 -23.00 6.65 -1.08
CA HIS A 18 -22.68 7.44 -2.28
C HIS A 18 -22.36 6.53 -3.49
N PRO A 19 -23.34 5.74 -3.98
CA PRO A 19 -23.11 4.79 -5.08
C PRO A 19 -22.72 5.47 -6.40
N ASP A 20 -23.12 6.73 -6.62
CA ASP A 20 -22.79 7.51 -7.81
C ASP A 20 -21.43 8.23 -7.72
N THR A 21 -20.66 8.02 -6.64
CA THR A 21 -19.33 8.63 -6.44
C THR A 21 -18.25 7.56 -6.56
N GLU A 22 -17.27 7.80 -7.44
CA GLU A 22 -16.06 6.97 -7.51
C GLU A 22 -15.07 7.40 -6.42
N PHE A 23 -14.60 6.44 -5.62
CA PHE A 23 -13.61 6.64 -4.58
C PHE A 23 -12.29 6.00 -5.00
N VAL A 24 -11.23 6.81 -5.09
CA VAL A 24 -9.88 6.33 -5.35
C VAL A 24 -9.10 6.28 -4.04
N PHE A 25 -8.74 5.08 -3.61
CA PHE A 25 -7.85 4.82 -2.49
C PHE A 25 -6.46 4.52 -3.03
N PHE A 26 -5.44 5.06 -2.38
CA PHE A 26 -4.06 4.70 -2.70
C PHE A 26 -3.27 4.34 -1.44
N LEU A 27 -2.51 3.27 -1.55
CA LEU A 27 -1.53 2.85 -0.57
C LEU A 27 -0.19 3.44 -1.01
N SER A 28 0.21 4.56 -0.38
CA SER A 28 1.48 5.24 -0.64
C SER A 28 2.66 4.28 -0.50
N PRO A 29 3.71 4.38 -1.32
CA PRO A 29 4.90 3.58 -1.09
C PRO A 29 5.55 4.02 0.22
N TYR A 30 6.07 3.06 0.98
CA TYR A 30 6.85 3.27 2.19
C TYR A 30 8.28 2.85 1.93
N SER A 31 9.25 3.65 2.37
CA SER A 31 10.64 3.42 2.02
C SER A 31 11.16 2.11 2.59
N ILE A 32 12.25 1.61 2.04
CA ILE A 32 12.90 0.41 2.54
C ILE A 32 13.33 0.55 4.01
N LEU A 33 13.55 1.77 4.51
CA LEU A 33 13.80 2.04 5.94
C LEU A 33 12.56 1.81 6.82
N TYR A 34 11.36 2.07 6.32
CA TYR A 34 10.14 1.71 7.05
C TYR A 34 10.04 0.19 7.19
N TRP A 35 10.35 -0.55 6.14
CA TRP A 35 10.30 -2.01 6.17
C TRP A 35 11.38 -2.61 7.09
N ASP A 36 12.59 -2.05 7.11
CA ASP A 36 13.62 -2.40 8.11
C ASP A 36 13.08 -2.21 9.54
N LYS A 37 12.48 -1.04 9.82
CA LYS A 37 11.87 -0.74 11.12
C LYS A 37 10.78 -1.75 11.48
N MET A 38 9.86 -2.04 10.56
CA MET A 38 8.78 -3.02 10.80
C MET A 38 9.34 -4.42 11.08
N GLN A 39 10.39 -4.82 10.38
CA GLN A 39 11.04 -6.11 10.60
C GLN A 39 11.73 -6.17 11.97
N ARG A 40 12.44 -5.12 12.38
CA ARG A 40 13.08 -5.03 13.70
C ARG A 40 12.07 -4.98 14.85
N LEU A 41 10.90 -4.40 14.64
CA LEU A 41 9.81 -4.38 15.62
C LEU A 41 8.97 -5.68 15.63
N GLY A 42 9.16 -6.58 14.65
CA GLY A 42 8.32 -7.77 14.50
C GLY A 42 6.90 -7.46 14.01
N GLU A 43 6.71 -6.30 13.37
CA GLU A 43 5.40 -5.78 12.97
C GLU A 43 5.07 -6.01 11.48
N THR A 44 6.02 -6.52 10.68
CA THR A 44 5.83 -6.76 9.24
C THR A 44 4.54 -7.53 8.94
N GLU A 45 4.29 -8.66 9.61
CA GLU A 45 3.07 -9.45 9.40
C GLU A 45 1.79 -8.70 9.76
N SER A 46 1.85 -7.80 10.74
CA SER A 46 0.70 -6.97 11.13
C SER A 46 0.35 -5.99 10.02
N VAL A 47 1.36 -5.40 9.36
CA VAL A 47 1.15 -4.51 8.19
C VAL A 47 0.50 -5.29 7.05
N PHE A 48 1.02 -6.47 6.67
CA PHE A 48 0.42 -7.26 5.60
C PHE A 48 -0.98 -7.78 5.93
N SER A 49 -1.26 -8.11 7.19
CA SER A 49 -2.61 -8.47 7.63
C SER A 49 -3.59 -7.31 7.43
N LEU A 50 -3.16 -6.07 7.70
CA LEU A 50 -3.95 -4.86 7.45
C LEU A 50 -4.15 -4.61 5.95
N LEU A 51 -3.09 -4.73 5.14
CA LEU A 51 -3.18 -4.55 3.68
C LEU A 51 -4.14 -5.56 3.04
N ARG A 52 -4.01 -6.84 3.39
CA ARG A 52 -4.91 -7.91 2.89
C ARG A 52 -6.35 -7.66 3.32
N ARG A 53 -6.59 -7.30 4.59
CA ARG A 53 -7.93 -7.01 5.09
C ARG A 53 -8.57 -5.82 4.38
N THR A 54 -7.82 -4.75 4.14
CA THR A 54 -8.28 -3.59 3.39
C THR A 54 -8.66 -3.97 1.96
N ALA A 55 -7.80 -4.72 1.25
CA ALA A 55 -8.08 -5.19 -0.11
C ALA A 55 -9.33 -6.09 -0.14
N GLU A 56 -9.40 -7.10 0.72
CA GLU A 56 -10.55 -8.01 0.84
C GLU A 56 -11.88 -7.27 1.13
N THR A 57 -11.82 -6.13 1.80
CA THR A 57 -13.02 -5.35 2.15
C THR A 57 -13.43 -4.38 1.04
N LEU A 58 -12.48 -3.72 0.38
CA LEU A 58 -12.77 -2.67 -0.59
C LEU A 58 -12.97 -3.17 -2.02
N LEU A 59 -12.26 -4.22 -2.43
CA LEU A 59 -12.29 -4.73 -3.81
C LEU A 59 -13.68 -5.16 -4.32
N PRO A 60 -14.61 -5.68 -3.48
CA PRO A 60 -15.96 -6.01 -3.94
C PRO A 60 -16.85 -4.79 -4.28
N TYR A 61 -16.46 -3.57 -3.91
CA TYR A 61 -17.25 -2.37 -4.18
C TYR A 61 -16.93 -1.81 -5.57
N GLU A 62 -17.92 -1.80 -6.47
CA GLU A 62 -17.76 -1.30 -7.85
C GLU A 62 -17.35 0.18 -7.93
N ASN A 63 -17.69 0.97 -6.90
CA ASN A 63 -17.34 2.39 -6.81
C ASN A 63 -16.04 2.66 -6.03
N ALA A 64 -15.23 1.63 -5.76
CA ALA A 64 -13.93 1.75 -5.12
C ALA A 64 -12.80 1.32 -6.05
N ASP A 65 -11.81 2.19 -6.24
CA ASP A 65 -10.55 1.89 -6.91
C ASP A 65 -9.42 1.85 -5.88
N LEU A 66 -8.71 0.72 -5.78
CA LEU A 66 -7.62 0.53 -4.83
C LEU A 66 -6.28 0.44 -5.56
N GLN A 67 -5.48 1.50 -5.45
CA GLN A 67 -4.16 1.62 -6.05
C GLN A 67 -3.08 1.28 -5.00
N CYS A 68 -2.16 0.37 -5.32
CA CYS A 68 -1.11 -0.09 -4.42
C CYS A 68 0.27 0.27 -4.96
N PHE A 69 0.83 1.39 -4.50
CA PHE A 69 2.18 1.82 -4.86
C PHE A 69 3.26 1.18 -3.99
N LEU A 70 2.89 0.50 -2.90
CA LEU A 70 3.81 -0.26 -2.07
C LEU A 70 4.59 -1.34 -2.86
N THR A 71 4.05 -1.81 -3.99
CA THR A 71 4.67 -2.83 -4.84
C THR A 71 5.74 -2.28 -5.79
N ASP A 72 5.93 -0.96 -5.85
CA ASP A 72 6.99 -0.33 -6.65
C ASP A 72 8.34 -0.46 -5.92
N THR A 73 9.03 -1.58 -6.14
CA THR A 73 10.26 -1.87 -5.39
C THR A 73 11.40 -0.91 -5.73
N ASP A 74 11.40 -0.33 -6.93
CA ASP A 74 12.38 0.68 -7.34
C ASP A 74 12.15 1.98 -6.56
N THR A 75 10.89 2.43 -6.47
CA THR A 75 10.53 3.62 -5.69
C THR A 75 10.77 3.42 -4.20
N ILE A 76 10.46 2.27 -3.60
CA ILE A 76 10.70 2.06 -2.15
C ILE A 76 12.18 1.97 -1.78
N CYS A 77 13.05 1.52 -2.69
CA CYS A 77 14.48 1.38 -2.42
C CYS A 77 15.28 2.67 -2.58
N ASP A 78 14.78 3.63 -3.37
CA ASP A 78 15.45 4.92 -3.55
C ASP A 78 15.09 5.89 -2.43
N LEU A 79 16.01 6.06 -1.48
CA LEU A 79 15.81 6.91 -0.30
C LEU A 79 15.72 8.41 -0.63
N GLU A 80 16.22 8.85 -1.78
CA GLU A 80 16.08 10.26 -2.18
C GLU A 80 14.60 10.60 -2.44
N ASN A 81 13.76 9.60 -2.71
CA ASN A 81 12.33 9.76 -2.96
C ASN A 81 11.51 10.06 -1.71
N TYR A 82 12.14 10.22 -0.54
CA TYR A 82 11.44 10.32 0.74
C TYR A 82 11.88 11.51 1.58
N ALA A 83 10.92 12.16 2.24
CA ALA A 83 11.17 13.18 3.26
C ALA A 83 11.41 12.54 4.64
N ASP A 84 10.77 11.40 4.91
CA ASP A 84 11.00 10.53 6.05
C ASP A 84 10.69 9.07 5.66
N HIS A 85 10.78 8.12 6.59
CA HIS A 85 10.57 6.70 6.28
C HIS A 85 9.22 6.33 5.62
N ILE A 86 8.18 7.18 5.66
CA ILE A 86 6.85 6.86 5.09
C ILE A 86 6.33 7.91 4.10
N HIS A 87 6.81 9.15 4.15
CA HIS A 87 6.30 10.23 3.30
C HIS A 87 7.21 10.47 2.09
N VAL A 88 6.64 10.26 0.90
CA VAL A 88 7.31 10.51 -0.36
C VAL A 88 7.53 11.99 -0.66
N ALA A 89 8.57 12.30 -1.42
CA ALA A 89 8.82 13.61 -1.99
C ALA A 89 7.77 13.97 -3.06
N GLY A 90 7.50 15.25 -3.25
CA GLY A 90 6.46 15.73 -4.17
C GLY A 90 6.59 15.26 -5.62
N ARG A 91 7.80 14.95 -6.09
CA ARG A 91 8.02 14.37 -7.43
C ARG A 91 7.42 12.96 -7.57
N VAL A 92 7.47 12.16 -6.51
CA VAL A 92 6.86 10.82 -6.49
C VAL A 92 5.35 10.95 -6.36
N THR A 93 4.85 11.86 -5.52
CA THR A 93 3.42 12.18 -5.50
C THR A 93 2.89 12.58 -6.88
N TYR A 94 3.65 13.40 -7.62
CA TYR A 94 3.29 13.77 -8.99
C TYR A 94 3.29 12.54 -9.91
N ALA A 95 4.32 11.69 -9.88
CA ALA A 95 4.38 10.47 -10.67
C ALA A 95 3.20 9.52 -10.37
N MET A 96 2.88 9.31 -9.08
CA MET A 96 1.72 8.52 -8.66
C MET A 96 0.42 9.07 -9.26
N SER A 97 0.22 10.40 -9.20
CA SER A 97 -0.99 11.03 -9.77
C SER A 97 -1.12 10.83 -11.28
N GLN A 98 0.01 10.75 -12.00
CA GLN A 98 0.02 10.48 -13.44
C GLN A 98 -0.26 9.00 -13.75
N ALA A 99 0.12 8.10 -12.85
CA ALA A 99 -0.08 6.66 -13.02
C ALA A 99 -1.48 6.18 -12.61
N MET A 100 -2.14 6.85 -11.65
CA MET A 100 -3.45 6.48 -11.11
C MET A 100 -4.56 6.24 -12.17
N PRO A 101 -4.62 6.96 -13.31
CA PRO A 101 -5.61 6.66 -14.35
C PRO A 101 -5.37 5.33 -15.09
N GLY A 102 -4.22 4.69 -14.91
CA GLY A 102 -3.89 3.39 -15.50
C GLY A 102 -4.07 2.22 -14.54
N ASP A 103 -3.84 1.01 -15.06
CA ASP A 103 -4.03 -0.25 -14.30
C ASP A 103 -2.75 -0.77 -13.63
N GLU A 104 -1.61 -0.09 -13.81
CA GLU A 104 -0.31 -0.57 -13.37
C GLU A 104 -0.28 -0.89 -11.87
N TYR A 105 -0.82 0.00 -11.05
CA TYR A 105 -0.84 -0.14 -9.59
C TYR A 105 -2.19 -0.62 -9.04
N ARG A 106 -3.18 -0.85 -9.90
CA ARG A 106 -4.53 -1.23 -9.49
C ARG A 106 -4.55 -2.65 -8.93
N LEU A 107 -5.11 -2.79 -7.73
CA LEU A 107 -5.44 -4.09 -7.15
C LEU A 107 -6.81 -4.54 -7.64
N THR A 108 -6.93 -5.84 -7.92
CA THR A 108 -8.18 -6.51 -8.28
C THR A 108 -8.34 -7.75 -7.40
N GLU A 109 -9.55 -8.30 -7.32
CA GLU A 109 -9.80 -9.57 -6.62
C GLU A 109 -8.90 -10.71 -7.13
N GLU A 110 -8.49 -10.64 -8.40
CA GLU A 110 -7.65 -11.65 -9.06
C GLU A 110 -6.16 -11.49 -8.72
N ASN A 111 -5.67 -10.26 -8.51
CA ASN A 111 -4.23 -9.99 -8.44
C ASN A 111 -3.69 -9.61 -7.05
N TYR A 112 -4.56 -9.19 -6.11
CA TYR A 112 -4.07 -8.56 -4.87
C TYR A 112 -3.24 -9.52 -4.00
N ARG A 113 -3.61 -10.80 -3.97
CA ARG A 113 -2.88 -11.80 -3.19
C ARG A 113 -1.46 -11.97 -3.71
N GLU A 114 -1.32 -12.20 -5.02
CA GLU A 114 -0.02 -12.33 -5.69
C GLU A 114 0.84 -11.09 -5.48
N ARG A 115 0.29 -9.89 -5.68
CA ARG A 115 1.02 -8.63 -5.55
C ARG A 115 1.49 -8.38 -4.11
N LEU A 116 0.62 -8.61 -3.11
CA LEU A 116 0.98 -8.44 -1.71
C LEU A 116 1.96 -9.52 -1.23
N ASP A 117 1.84 -10.76 -1.72
CA ASP A 117 2.78 -11.83 -1.39
C ASP A 117 4.16 -11.61 -2.03
N ALA A 118 4.20 -11.05 -3.25
CA ALA A 118 5.45 -10.66 -3.90
C ALA A 118 6.15 -9.53 -3.12
N LEU A 119 5.40 -8.50 -2.70
CA LEU A 119 5.94 -7.44 -1.84
C LEU A 119 6.42 -8.00 -0.50
N HIS A 120 5.64 -8.90 0.12
CA HIS A 120 6.02 -9.56 1.37
C HIS A 120 7.34 -10.31 1.22
N ALA A 121 7.45 -11.17 0.22
CA ALA A 121 8.65 -11.92 -0.08
C ALA A 121 9.85 -11.00 -0.35
N PHE A 122 9.62 -9.87 -1.03
CA PHE A 122 10.66 -8.87 -1.25
C PHE A 122 11.17 -8.28 0.08
N VAL A 123 10.28 -7.75 0.91
CA VAL A 123 10.69 -7.03 2.12
C VAL A 123 11.27 -7.95 3.19
N VAL A 124 10.79 -9.20 3.34
CA VAL A 124 11.32 -10.12 4.36
C VAL A 124 12.69 -10.70 4.00
N ASN A 125 13.02 -10.75 2.71
CA ASN A 125 14.30 -11.27 2.21
C ASN A 125 15.27 -10.16 1.78
N TYR A 126 14.90 -8.90 1.94
CA TYR A 126 15.78 -7.78 1.59
C TYR A 126 17.02 -7.75 2.50
N ASP A 127 18.17 -7.44 1.91
CA ASP A 127 19.44 -7.33 2.62
C ASP A 127 19.60 -5.94 3.25
N TYR A 128 18.94 -5.74 4.40
CA TYR A 128 18.90 -4.45 5.09
C TYR A 128 20.27 -3.97 5.59
N GLU A 129 21.22 -4.87 5.81
CA GLU A 129 22.55 -4.51 6.28
C GLU A 129 23.33 -3.71 5.23
N LYS A 130 23.00 -3.86 3.93
CA LYS A 130 23.57 -3.03 2.85
C LYS A 130 23.23 -1.55 2.97
N ILE A 131 22.19 -1.18 3.70
CA ILE A 131 21.79 0.21 3.89
C ILE A 131 22.83 0.96 4.75
N PHE A 132 23.51 0.25 5.64
CA PHE A 132 24.45 0.83 6.61
C PHE A 132 25.92 0.61 6.25
N ALA A 133 26.20 0.03 5.07
CA ALA A 133 27.53 -0.35 4.61
C ALA A 133 28.32 0.80 3.95
#